data_AF-A0A7V5YG69-F1
#
_entry.id   AF-A0A7V5YG69-F1
#
_cell.length_a   1.000
_cell.length_b   1.000
_cell.length_c   1.000
_cell.angle_alpha   90.00
_cell.angle_beta   90.00
_cell.angle_gamma   90.00
#
_symmetry.space_group_name_H-M   'P 1'
#
loop_
_entity.id
_entity.type
_entity.pdbx_description
1 polymer ?
#
loop_
_entity_poly.entity_id
_entity_poly.type
_entity_poly.pdbx_seq_one_letter_code
_entity_poly.pdbx_strand_id
1 'polypeptide(L)'
;MFYARKCAIRYPLILGVVLLMALVLTSCYNPFTRWPKPVLHVAEGESPYGTAPLTLTFDISESYDPDGEIVSFTLDFGDGSEPFKGTDIAQPIVHTYATPGSYFAKLRVRDNGGATGSVWLAIQASPPTE
;
A
#
# COMPACT_ATOMS: atom_id res chain seq x y z
N MET A 1 -17.48 -32.81 0.77
CA MET A 1 -16.82 -31.47 0.71
C MET A 1 -15.38 -31.73 1.12
N PHE A 2 -14.37 -31.79 0.26
CA PHE A 2 -13.94 -30.85 -0.78
C PHE A 2 -13.46 -31.61 -2.04
N TYR A 3 -13.60 -30.96 -3.18
CA TYR A 3 -13.33 -31.51 -4.51
C TYR A 3 -11.88 -31.19 -4.91
N ALA A 4 -11.00 -32.18 -4.95
CA ALA A 4 -9.68 -32.05 -5.55
C ALA A 4 -9.67 -32.82 -6.88
N ARG A 5 -9.96 -32.14 -7.99
CA ARG A 5 -9.70 -32.70 -9.33
C ARG A 5 -8.29 -32.31 -9.76
N LYS A 6 -7.39 -33.30 -9.70
CA LYS A 6 -6.13 -33.30 -10.43
C LYS A 6 -6.47 -33.29 -11.93
N CYS A 7 -6.13 -32.23 -12.65
CA CYS A 7 -6.25 -32.19 -14.10
C CYS A 7 -5.00 -32.82 -14.71
N ALA A 8 -5.10 -34.09 -15.11
CA ALA A 8 -4.07 -34.78 -15.88
C ALA A 8 -4.21 -34.40 -17.36
N ILE A 9 -3.34 -33.52 -17.86
CA ILE A 9 -3.30 -33.13 -19.28
C ILE A 9 -2.24 -33.99 -19.98
N ARG A 10 -2.71 -34.88 -20.86
CA ARG A 10 -1.90 -35.63 -21.84
C ARG A 10 -1.47 -34.66 -22.94
N TYR A 11 -0.17 -34.39 -23.07
CA TYR A 11 0.40 -33.62 -24.18
C TYR A 11 0.75 -34.56 -25.35
N PRO A 12 0.11 -34.47 -26.54
CA PRO A 12 0.60 -35.15 -27.72
C PRO A 12 1.79 -34.39 -28.35
N LEU A 13 2.66 -35.16 -29.00
CA LEU A 13 3.93 -34.81 -29.62
C LEU A 13 3.83 -33.68 -30.67
N ILE A 14 3.76 -32.42 -30.24
CA ILE A 14 4.02 -31.21 -31.05
C ILE A 14 5.25 -30.49 -30.49
N LEU A 15 6.24 -31.26 -30.03
CA LEU A 15 7.37 -30.78 -29.23
C LEU A 15 8.49 -30.11 -30.05
N GLY A 16 8.35 -29.96 -31.37
CA GLY A 16 9.46 -29.58 -32.26
C GLY A 16 9.50 -28.12 -32.76
N VAL A 17 8.36 -27.45 -32.90
CA VAL A 17 8.30 -26.14 -33.62
C VAL A 17 7.76 -24.99 -32.76
N VAL A 18 7.14 -25.27 -31.61
CA VAL A 18 6.69 -24.22 -30.67
C VAL A 18 7.83 -23.77 -29.74
N LEU A 19 8.93 -24.54 -29.65
CA LEU A 19 10.06 -24.21 -28.76
C LEU A 19 10.97 -23.07 -29.30
N LEU A 20 10.86 -22.70 -30.58
CA LEU A 20 11.65 -21.61 -31.19
C LEU A 20 10.89 -20.29 -31.37
N MET A 21 9.55 -20.31 -31.21
CA MET A 21 8.69 -19.11 -31.10
C MET A 21 8.29 -18.80 -29.64
N ALA A 22 8.94 -19.42 -28.65
CA ALA A 22 8.80 -19.09 -27.23
C ALA A 22 10.07 -18.42 -26.66
N LEU A 23 11.03 -18.08 -27.51
CA LEU A 23 12.31 -17.49 -27.13
C LEU A 23 12.44 -16.00 -27.51
N VAL A 24 11.36 -15.32 -27.93
CA VAL A 24 11.44 -13.93 -28.42
C VAL A 24 10.43 -12.92 -27.82
N LEU A 25 9.56 -13.22 -26.83
CA LEU A 25 8.60 -12.18 -26.33
C LEU A 25 8.29 -12.08 -24.81
N THR A 26 8.93 -12.82 -23.90
CA THR A 26 8.82 -12.53 -22.44
C THR A 26 9.98 -11.65 -21.97
N SER A 27 10.07 -10.44 -22.51
CA SER A 27 10.99 -9.42 -21.99
C SER A 27 10.23 -8.61 -20.92
N CYS A 28 10.68 -8.70 -19.67
CA CYS A 28 10.38 -7.82 -18.52
C CYS A 28 9.06 -7.94 -17.73
N TYR A 29 8.05 -8.76 -18.10
CA TYR A 29 6.84 -8.87 -17.26
C TYR A 29 7.09 -9.71 -15.99
N ASN A 30 7.48 -9.05 -14.89
CA ASN A 30 7.52 -9.66 -13.56
C ASN A 30 6.19 -9.37 -12.83
N PRO A 31 5.29 -10.36 -12.63
CA PRO A 31 3.99 -10.12 -12.00
C PRO A 31 4.09 -9.62 -10.55
N PHE A 32 5.29 -9.64 -9.95
CA PHE A 32 5.54 -9.21 -8.57
C PHE A 32 5.97 -7.75 -8.40
N THR A 33 6.40 -7.06 -9.47
CA THR A 33 6.82 -5.64 -9.38
C THR A 33 5.67 -4.67 -9.58
N ARG A 34 4.58 -5.11 -10.21
CA ARG A 34 3.40 -4.31 -10.56
C ARG A 34 2.67 -3.62 -9.39
N TRP A 35 3.02 -3.93 -8.15
CA TRP A 35 2.26 -3.46 -7.00
C TRP A 35 3.06 -2.40 -6.26
N PRO A 36 2.52 -1.18 -6.11
CA PRO A 36 3.21 -0.13 -5.41
C PRO A 36 3.34 -0.50 -3.94
N LYS A 37 4.45 -0.08 -3.35
CA LYS A 37 4.87 -0.34 -1.97
C LYS A 37 4.62 0.92 -1.15
N PRO A 38 3.44 1.08 -0.53
CA PRO A 38 3.19 2.21 0.35
C PRO A 38 4.01 2.09 1.63
N VAL A 39 4.51 3.23 2.09
CA VAL A 39 5.14 3.42 3.39
C VAL A 39 4.38 4.54 4.10
N LEU A 40 4.08 4.33 5.39
CA LEU A 40 3.34 5.29 6.21
C LEU A 40 3.97 5.33 7.60
N HIS A 41 4.67 6.42 7.90
CA HIS A 41 5.24 6.69 9.21
C HIS A 41 4.76 8.05 9.73
N VAL A 42 5.04 8.34 11.00
CA VAL A 42 4.97 9.71 11.52
C VAL A 42 6.33 10.38 11.33
N ALA A 43 6.37 11.71 11.34
CA ALA A 43 7.59 12.47 11.18
C ALA A 43 8.65 12.09 12.22
N GLU A 44 9.92 12.28 11.86
CA GLU A 44 11.05 11.92 12.71
C GLU A 44 10.93 12.57 14.10
N GLY A 45 11.08 11.76 15.15
CA GLY A 45 10.96 12.21 16.54
C GLY A 45 9.54 12.28 17.09
N GLU A 46 8.50 12.06 16.27
CA GLU A 46 7.13 11.88 16.75
C GLU A 46 6.87 10.43 17.21
N SER A 47 5.89 10.27 18.10
CA SER A 47 5.43 8.96 18.56
C SER A 47 3.96 8.80 18.18
N PRO A 48 3.55 7.67 17.56
CA PRO A 48 2.13 7.39 17.29
C PRO A 48 1.33 7.07 18.56
N TYR A 49 1.96 7.18 19.73
CA TYR A 49 1.34 7.06 21.05
C TYR A 49 1.52 8.38 21.79
N GLY A 50 0.45 8.90 22.38
CA GLY A 50 0.49 10.14 23.16
C GLY A 50 -0.82 10.41 23.88
N THR A 51 -0.97 11.63 24.39
CA THR A 51 -2.19 12.09 25.07
C THR A 51 -3.05 12.91 24.11
N ALA A 52 -4.36 12.72 24.11
CA ALA A 52 -5.29 13.53 23.33
C ALA A 52 -5.38 14.96 23.88
N PRO A 53 -5.47 16.00 23.02
CA PRO A 53 -5.41 15.93 21.56
C PRO A 53 -3.99 15.61 21.07
N LEU A 54 -3.87 14.61 20.18
CA LEU A 54 -2.60 14.14 19.64
C LEU A 54 -2.46 14.60 18.19
N THR A 55 -1.60 15.58 17.95
CA THR A 55 -1.25 16.05 16.60
C THR A 55 -0.05 15.26 16.08
N LEU A 56 -0.18 14.72 14.88
CA LEU A 56 0.87 13.99 14.17
C LEU A 56 1.05 14.53 12.77
N THR A 57 2.28 14.47 12.30
CA THR A 57 2.66 14.72 10.91
C THR A 57 2.94 13.38 10.25
N PHE A 58 2.14 13.00 9.26
CA PHE A 58 2.35 11.78 8.49
C PHE A 58 3.35 12.02 7.37
N ASP A 59 4.26 11.06 7.22
CA ASP A 59 5.23 10.96 6.13
C ASP A 59 4.94 9.71 5.30
N ILE A 60 4.76 9.92 4.00
CA ILE A 60 4.50 8.88 3.00
C ILE A 60 5.53 8.88 1.88
N SER A 61 6.57 9.71 1.99
CA SER A 61 7.55 10.01 0.94
C SER A 61 8.42 8.82 0.55
N GLU A 62 8.57 7.85 1.44
CA GLU A 62 9.26 6.58 1.19
C GLU A 62 8.42 5.57 0.39
N SER A 63 7.16 5.89 0.06
CA SER A 63 6.34 5.06 -0.81
C SER A 63 6.94 5.01 -2.22
N TYR A 64 6.98 3.84 -2.85
CA TYR A 64 7.54 3.69 -4.19
C TYR A 64 6.85 2.59 -4.99
N ASP A 65 7.04 2.61 -6.31
CA ASP A 65 6.60 1.54 -7.20
C ASP A 65 7.80 0.93 -7.94
N PRO A 66 8.10 -0.37 -7.79
CA PRO A 66 9.31 -0.97 -8.35
C PRO A 66 9.41 -0.94 -9.88
N ASP A 67 8.28 -0.87 -10.60
CA ASP A 67 8.25 -0.85 -12.07
C ASP A 67 7.47 0.35 -12.66
N GLY A 68 7.22 1.37 -11.85
CA GLY A 68 6.42 2.53 -12.24
C GLY A 68 6.60 3.71 -11.30
N GLU A 69 5.55 4.52 -11.21
CA GLU A 69 5.50 5.71 -10.36
C GLU A 69 4.13 5.83 -9.69
N ILE A 70 4.11 6.35 -8.47
CA ILE A 70 2.88 6.61 -7.72
C ILE A 70 2.25 7.89 -8.27
N VAL A 71 0.98 7.81 -8.70
CA VAL A 71 0.27 8.95 -9.30
C VAL A 71 -0.78 9.57 -8.37
N SER A 72 -1.20 8.85 -7.34
CA SER A 72 -2.15 9.37 -6.35
C SER A 72 -2.13 8.55 -5.07
N PHE A 73 -2.59 9.17 -3.99
CA PHE A 73 -2.80 8.51 -2.72
C PHE A 73 -4.07 9.00 -2.00
N THR A 74 -4.49 8.22 -1.01
CA THR A 74 -5.52 8.58 -0.04
C THR A 74 -5.07 8.10 1.33
N LEU A 75 -5.06 9.00 2.31
CA LEU A 75 -4.80 8.72 3.71
C LEU A 75 -6.09 8.90 4.51
N ASP A 76 -6.62 7.79 5.01
CA ASP A 76 -7.74 7.77 5.95
C ASP A 76 -7.16 7.74 7.37
N PHE A 77 -7.59 8.65 8.25
CA PHE A 77 -7.07 8.74 9.62
C PHE A 77 -7.70 7.71 10.57
N GLY A 78 -8.84 7.11 10.18
CA GLY A 78 -9.52 6.09 10.98
C GLY A 78 -10.32 6.63 12.18
N ASP A 79 -10.42 7.95 12.34
CA ASP A 79 -11.20 8.63 13.39
C ASP A 79 -12.55 9.16 12.88
N GLY A 80 -12.85 8.98 11.59
CA GLY A 80 -14.07 9.46 10.93
C GLY A 80 -13.94 10.84 10.28
N SER A 81 -12.76 11.47 10.36
CA SER A 81 -12.44 12.68 9.61
C SER A 81 -12.35 12.43 8.10
N GLU A 82 -12.51 13.47 7.29
CA GLU A 82 -12.37 13.37 5.84
C GLU A 82 -10.95 12.89 5.45
N PRO A 83 -10.83 11.85 4.59
CA PRO A 83 -9.53 11.37 4.15
C PRO A 83 -8.74 12.44 3.36
N PHE A 84 -7.44 12.54 3.62
CA PHE A 84 -6.56 13.38 2.82
C PHE A 84 -6.25 12.70 1.48
N LYS A 85 -6.28 13.46 0.38
CA LYS A 85 -6.03 12.97 -0.98
C LYS A 85 -5.04 13.87 -1.68
N GLY A 86 -4.11 13.28 -2.41
CA GLY A 86 -3.08 14.04 -3.12
C GLY A 86 -2.39 13.21 -4.20
N THR A 87 -1.47 13.87 -4.89
CA THR A 87 -0.62 13.30 -5.93
C THR A 87 0.87 13.42 -5.61
N ASP A 88 1.24 14.34 -4.73
CA ASP A 88 2.62 14.54 -4.27
C ASP A 88 2.86 13.80 -2.96
N ILE A 89 3.62 12.71 -3.02
CA ILE A 89 3.97 11.88 -1.85
C ILE A 89 5.04 12.54 -0.96
N ALA A 90 5.71 13.61 -1.41
CA ALA A 90 6.67 14.35 -0.59
C ALA A 90 6.00 15.40 0.32
N GLN A 91 4.69 15.62 0.16
CA GLN A 91 3.95 16.58 0.97
C GLN A 91 3.72 16.03 2.39
N PRO A 92 4.12 16.75 3.46
CA PRO A 92 3.78 16.37 4.83
C PRO A 92 2.28 16.60 5.10
N ILE A 93 1.65 15.66 5.82
CA ILE A 93 0.21 15.68 6.11
C ILE A 93 -0.01 15.77 7.62
N VAL A 94 -0.55 16.88 8.11
CA VAL A 94 -0.79 17.08 9.55
C VAL A 94 -2.24 16.72 9.90
N HIS A 95 -2.44 15.95 10.97
CA HIS A 95 -3.76 15.63 11.51
C HIS A 95 -3.75 15.59 13.05
N THR A 96 -4.89 15.93 13.66
CA THR A 96 -5.05 15.93 15.12
C THR A 96 -6.15 14.96 15.52
N TYR A 97 -5.78 13.93 16.28
CA TYR A 97 -6.71 13.03 16.95
C TYR A 97 -7.25 13.72 18.20
N ALA A 98 -8.44 14.31 18.09
CA ALA A 98 -9.02 15.16 19.13
C ALA A 98 -9.50 14.39 20.37
N THR A 99 -9.96 13.16 20.18
CA THR A 99 -10.49 12.32 21.26
C THR A 99 -9.52 11.21 21.62
N PRO A 100 -9.51 10.73 22.89
CA PRO A 100 -8.81 9.52 23.23
C PRO A 100 -9.38 8.32 22.47
N GLY A 101 -8.51 7.46 21.96
CA GLY A 101 -8.89 6.30 21.17
C GLY A 101 -7.71 5.55 20.58
N SER A 102 -8.01 4.36 20.05
CA SER A 102 -7.12 3.60 19.18
C SER A 102 -7.59 3.74 17.75
N TYR A 103 -6.71 4.22 16.87
CA TYR A 103 -7.03 4.49 15.46
C TYR A 103 -6.09 3.68 14.56
N PHE A 104 -6.60 3.35 13.37
CA PHE A 104 -5.82 2.71 12.32
C PHE A 104 -5.81 3.62 11.10
N ALA A 105 -4.77 4.46 11.00
CA ALA A 105 -4.56 5.28 9.81
C ALA A 105 -4.21 4.36 8.63
N LYS A 106 -4.85 4.57 7.49
CA LYS A 106 -4.70 3.76 6.28
C LYS A 106 -4.21 4.61 5.13
N LEU A 107 -3.02 4.30 4.65
CA LEU A 107 -2.53 4.83 3.38
C LEU A 107 -2.91 3.86 2.26
N ARG A 108 -3.51 4.39 1.20
CA ARG A 108 -3.66 3.71 -0.10
C ARG A 108 -2.95 4.52 -1.17
N VAL A 109 -2.06 3.90 -1.90
CA VAL A 109 -1.37 4.49 -3.07
C VAL A 109 -1.83 3.82 -4.35
N ARG A 110 -1.79 4.54 -5.47
CA ARG A 110 -2.09 4.04 -6.81
C ARG A 110 -0.99 4.44 -7.77
N ASP A 111 -0.54 3.51 -8.60
CA ASP A 111 0.48 3.74 -9.63
C ASP A 111 -0.13 4.19 -10.98
N ASN A 112 0.76 4.51 -11.92
CA ASN A 112 0.44 4.87 -13.31
C ASN A 112 -0.15 3.71 -14.13
N GLY A 113 0.12 2.45 -13.77
CA GLY A 113 -0.50 1.24 -14.33
C GLY A 113 -1.88 0.88 -13.74
N GLY A 114 -2.34 1.66 -12.76
CA GLY A 114 -3.60 1.51 -12.05
C GLY A 114 -3.63 0.45 -10.95
N ALA A 115 -2.50 -0.17 -10.59
CA ALA A 115 -2.45 -1.03 -9.42
C ALA A 115 -2.45 -0.19 -8.13
N THR A 116 -2.80 -0.83 -7.01
CA THR A 116 -2.90 -0.14 -5.73
C THR A 116 -2.29 -0.94 -4.60
N GLY A 117 -1.64 -0.25 -3.67
CA GLY A 117 -1.10 -0.82 -2.43
C GLY A 117 -1.77 -0.17 -1.22
N SER A 118 -1.76 -0.85 -0.07
CA SER A 118 -2.18 -0.24 1.19
C SER A 118 -1.32 -0.68 2.37
N VAL A 119 -1.17 0.21 3.34
CA VAL A 119 -0.50 -0.03 4.63
C VAL A 119 -1.32 0.64 5.74
N TRP A 120 -1.15 0.15 6.96
CA TRP A 120 -1.81 0.65 8.15
C TRP A 120 -0.79 1.10 9.19
N LEU A 121 -1.11 2.16 9.92
CA LEU A 121 -0.36 2.60 11.10
C LEU A 121 -1.32 2.69 12.29
N ALA A 122 -0.97 2.01 13.38
CA ALA A 122 -1.72 2.06 14.62
C ALA A 122 -1.35 3.32 15.40
N ILE A 123 -2.36 4.03 15.91
CA ILE A 123 -2.21 5.28 16.67
C ILE A 123 -2.99 5.16 17.97
N GLN A 124 -2.40 5.64 19.06
CA GLN A 124 -2.99 5.62 20.39
C GLN A 124 -3.01 7.02 21.00
N ALA A 125 -4.19 7.63 21.03
CA ALA A 125 -4.43 8.85 21.80
C ALA A 125 -5.00 8.45 23.17
N SER A 126 -4.23 8.65 24.23
CA SER A 126 -4.61 8.33 25.61
C SER A 126 -5.33 9.52 26.26
N PRO A 127 -6.18 9.30 27.28
CA PRO A 127 -6.77 10.40 28.04
C PRO A 127 -5.70 11.26 28.73
N PRO A 128 -5.94 12.58 28.92
CA PRO A 128 -5.13 13.41 29.79
C PRO A 128 -5.07 12.85 31.21
N THR A 129 -3.89 12.86 31.82
CA THR A 129 -3.76 12.67 33.26
C THR A 129 -4.30 13.91 33.96
N GLU A 130 -5.33 13.73 34.80
CA GLU A 130 -5.82 14.76 35.72
C GLU A 130 -4.76 15.16 36.77
#